data_AF-B1I078-F1
#
_entry.id   AF-B1I078-F1
#
_cell.length_a   1.000
_cell.length_b   1.000
_cell.length_c   1.000
_cell.angle_alpha   90.00
_cell.angle_beta   90.00
_cell.angle_gamma   90.00
#
_symmetry.space_group_name_H-M   'P 1'
#
loop_
_entity.id
_entity.type
_entity.pdbx_description
1 polymer ?
#
loop_
_entity_poly.entity_id
_entity_poly.type
_entity_poly.pdbx_seq_one_letter_code
_entity_poly.pdbx_strand_id
1 'polypeptide(L)'
;MLNEIIKPLYANEIIKSLYAGEKIIIVGECGAGKTHLLNQIREALIADNNPASILAGKFQANSEKDFDEILDEIKHHKNYAGKNFILMDEEDKFWLDDFKFLDKIADKLQSDIGYVATMQAGRGMKKIQEVIADKNVTKYFSKIIVVGYPRRSKGYFIVIDKKDENTFNWSHFERLQSNLYY
;
A
#
# COMPACT_ATOMS: atom_id res chain seq x y z
N MET A 1 -10.62 8.37 23.22
CA MET A 1 -11.14 7.63 22.06
C MET A 1 -10.71 8.39 20.82
N LEU A 2 -9.91 7.79 19.94
CA LEU A 2 -9.63 8.37 18.63
C LEU A 2 -10.91 8.23 17.79
N ASN A 3 -11.33 9.32 17.14
CA ASN A 3 -12.41 9.28 16.17
C ASN A 3 -11.91 8.52 14.94
N GLU A 4 -12.21 7.22 14.86
CA GLU A 4 -12.00 6.41 13.65
C GLU A 4 -12.95 6.90 12.57
N ILE A 5 -12.50 7.86 11.75
CA ILE A 5 -13.29 8.42 10.65
C ILE A 5 -13.14 7.50 9.45
N ILE A 6 -14.20 6.77 9.10
CA ILE A 6 -14.31 6.12 7.78
C ILE A 6 -14.39 7.22 6.74
N LYS A 7 -13.41 7.26 5.84
CA LYS A 7 -13.34 8.29 4.80
C LYS A 7 -13.79 7.74 3.46
N PRO A 8 -14.56 8.51 2.67
CA PRO A 8 -14.77 8.20 1.26
C PRO A 8 -13.43 8.13 0.51
N LEU A 9 -13.34 7.26 -0.48
CA LEU A 9 -12.12 6.96 -1.24
C LEU A 9 -11.62 8.17 -2.06
N TYR A 10 -10.89 9.07 -1.41
CA TYR A 10 -10.17 10.18 -2.02
C TYR A 10 -8.67 10.04 -1.75
N ALA A 11 -7.90 9.65 -2.76
CA ALA A 11 -6.45 9.48 -2.66
C ALA A 11 -5.72 10.74 -2.16
N ASN A 12 -6.25 11.94 -2.45
CA ASN A 12 -5.66 13.22 -2.05
C ASN A 12 -5.46 13.37 -0.53
N GLU A 13 -6.24 12.70 0.31
CA GLU A 13 -6.03 12.73 1.76
C GLU A 13 -4.97 11.75 2.25
N ILE A 14 -4.81 10.62 1.56
CA ILE A 14 -3.74 9.65 1.81
C ILE A 14 -2.40 10.28 1.42
N ILE A 15 -2.36 10.93 0.25
CA ILE A 15 -1.14 11.46 -0.39
C ILE A 15 -0.52 12.61 0.38
N LYS A 16 -1.32 13.52 0.95
CA LYS A 16 -0.82 14.61 1.81
C LYS A 16 0.00 14.15 3.01
N SER A 17 -0.17 12.88 3.40
CA SER A 17 0.55 12.29 4.52
C SER A 17 1.77 11.46 4.09
N LEU A 18 2.01 11.27 2.79
CA LEU A 18 3.05 10.36 2.30
C LEU A 18 4.43 10.99 2.29
N TYR A 19 5.41 10.28 2.86
CA TYR A 19 6.81 10.69 2.88
C TYR A 19 7.68 9.76 2.03
N ALA A 20 8.86 10.25 1.60
CA ALA A 20 9.90 9.37 1.04
C ALA A 20 10.39 8.44 2.13
N GLY A 21 10.76 7.21 1.76
CA GLY A 21 11.13 6.17 2.72
C GLY A 21 9.94 5.54 3.45
N GLU A 22 8.71 6.01 3.18
CA GLU A 22 7.52 5.43 3.78
C GLU A 22 7.15 4.11 3.10
N LYS A 23 6.90 3.08 3.89
CA LYS A 23 6.48 1.75 3.42
C LYS A 23 5.00 1.57 3.75
N ILE A 24 4.17 1.47 2.72
CA ILE A 24 2.71 1.42 2.83
C ILE A 24 2.21 0.10 2.25
N ILE A 25 1.25 -0.52 2.94
CA ILE A 25 0.52 -1.66 2.42
C ILE A 25 -0.97 -1.32 2.31
N ILE A 26 -1.60 -1.70 1.20
CA ILE A 26 -3.03 -1.60 0.95
C ILE A 26 -3.60 -3.01 1.08
N VAL A 27 -4.43 -3.23 2.09
CA VAL A 27 -5.00 -4.52 2.44
C VAL A 27 -6.49 -4.52 2.18
N GLY A 28 -6.99 -5.59 1.59
CA GLY A 28 -8.44 -5.75 1.42
C GLY A 28 -8.80 -7.02 0.67
N GLU A 29 -10.08 -7.31 0.67
CA GLU A 29 -10.63 -8.48 -0.03
C GLU A 29 -10.40 -8.43 -1.54
N CYS A 30 -10.60 -9.56 -2.21
CA CYS A 30 -10.68 -9.59 -3.67
C CYS A 30 -11.83 -8.67 -4.14
N GLY A 31 -11.56 -7.80 -5.11
CA GLY A 31 -12.53 -6.81 -5.60
C GLY A 31 -12.75 -5.59 -4.69
N ALA A 32 -11.99 -5.44 -3.60
CA ALA A 32 -12.09 -4.28 -2.69
C ALA A 32 -11.64 -2.93 -3.29
N GLY A 33 -11.14 -2.92 -4.53
CA GLY A 33 -10.63 -1.71 -5.19
C GLY A 33 -9.18 -1.36 -4.84
N LYS A 34 -8.37 -2.32 -4.37
CA LYS A 34 -6.93 -2.12 -4.05
C LYS A 34 -6.15 -1.50 -5.21
N THR A 35 -6.17 -2.14 -6.38
CA THR A 35 -5.53 -1.65 -7.62
C THR A 35 -6.05 -0.29 -8.04
N HIS A 36 -7.35 -0.03 -7.85
CA HIS A 36 -7.92 1.27 -8.15
C HIS A 36 -7.33 2.36 -7.24
N LEU A 37 -7.26 2.10 -5.93
CA LEU A 37 -6.61 3.01 -4.99
C LEU A 37 -5.11 3.18 -5.29
N LEU A 38 -4.41 2.10 -5.63
CA LEU A 38 -2.99 2.13 -6.00
C LEU A 38 -2.76 3.05 -7.21
N ASN A 39 -3.61 2.96 -8.24
CA ASN A 39 -3.54 3.84 -9.41
C ASN A 39 -3.85 5.29 -9.05
N GLN A 40 -4.83 5.57 -8.19
CA GLN A 40 -5.10 6.93 -7.74
C GLN A 40 -3.92 7.52 -6.96
N ILE A 41 -3.24 6.70 -6.14
CA ILE A 41 -2.00 7.10 -5.46
C ILE A 41 -0.92 7.45 -6.48
N ARG A 42 -0.72 6.61 -7.50
CA ARG A 42 0.23 6.88 -8.58
C ARG A 42 -0.05 8.20 -9.28
N GLU A 43 -1.29 8.41 -9.73
CA GLU A 43 -1.68 9.60 -10.50
C GLU A 43 -1.39 10.88 -9.73
N ALA A 44 -1.72 10.91 -8.44
CA ALA A 44 -1.50 12.12 -7.65
C ALA A 44 -0.04 12.26 -7.15
N LEU A 45 0.73 11.18 -6.99
CA LEU A 45 2.19 11.28 -6.84
C LEU A 45 2.84 11.94 -8.07
N ILE A 46 2.45 11.50 -9.28
CA ILE A 46 2.95 12.07 -10.53
C ILE A 46 2.54 13.54 -10.67
N ALA A 47 1.31 13.89 -10.30
CA ALA A 47 0.84 15.29 -10.30
C ALA A 47 1.67 16.19 -9.37
N ASP A 48 2.19 15.65 -8.26
CA ASP A 48 3.08 16.34 -7.32
C ASP A 48 4.57 16.27 -7.73
N ASN A 49 4.87 15.88 -8.98
CA ASN A 49 6.23 15.67 -9.51
C ASN A 49 7.06 14.60 -8.79
N ASN A 50 6.41 13.60 -8.18
CA ASN A 50 7.06 12.43 -7.61
C ASN A 50 6.95 11.24 -8.60
N PRO A 51 8.08 10.69 -9.10
CA PRO A 51 8.08 9.48 -9.92
C PRO A 51 7.37 8.34 -9.22
N ALA A 52 6.50 7.64 -9.93
CA ALA A 52 5.73 6.52 -9.41
C ALA A 52 5.58 5.43 -10.48
N SER A 53 6.31 4.33 -10.32
CA SER A 53 6.26 3.16 -11.21
C SER A 53 5.46 2.04 -10.58
N ILE A 54 4.59 1.39 -11.35
CA ILE A 54 3.81 0.22 -10.91
C ILE A 54 4.48 -1.05 -11.41
N LEU A 55 4.82 -1.91 -10.46
CA LEU A 55 5.26 -3.28 -10.65
C LEU A 55 4.03 -4.17 -10.51
N ALA A 56 3.56 -4.75 -11.62
CA ALA A 56 2.40 -5.64 -11.63
C ALA A 56 2.80 -7.02 -12.19
N GLY A 57 2.65 -8.07 -11.36
CA GLY A 57 2.52 -9.49 -11.76
C GLY A 57 3.61 -10.15 -12.63
N LYS A 58 4.62 -9.42 -13.11
CA LYS A 58 5.66 -9.91 -14.03
C LYS A 58 7.02 -10.12 -13.39
N PHE A 59 7.29 -9.45 -12.28
CA PHE A 59 8.59 -9.50 -11.63
C PHE A 59 8.62 -10.69 -10.67
N GLN A 60 9.49 -11.66 -10.92
CA GLN A 60 9.87 -12.64 -9.92
C GLN A 60 11.03 -12.03 -9.13
N ALA A 61 10.77 -11.50 -7.94
CA ALA A 61 11.72 -10.71 -7.14
C ALA A 61 13.01 -11.45 -6.67
N ASN A 62 13.28 -12.63 -7.24
CA ASN A 62 14.53 -13.38 -7.13
C ASN A 62 15.46 -13.26 -8.36
N SER A 63 15.09 -12.45 -9.37
CA SER A 63 15.83 -12.26 -10.62
C SER A 63 16.61 -10.94 -10.60
N GLU A 64 17.94 -11.00 -10.76
CA GLU A 64 18.79 -9.80 -10.92
C GLU A 64 18.45 -9.02 -12.20
N LYS A 65 17.85 -9.69 -13.19
CA LYS A 65 17.34 -9.04 -14.41
C LYS A 65 16.13 -8.16 -14.11
N ASP A 66 15.22 -8.62 -13.25
CA ASP A 66 14.03 -7.88 -12.84
C ASP A 66 14.41 -6.64 -12.04
N PHE A 67 15.47 -6.77 -11.22
CA PHE A 67 16.11 -5.65 -10.53
C PHE A 67 16.58 -4.55 -11.49
N ASP A 68 17.33 -4.94 -12.53
CA ASP A 68 17.88 -4.00 -13.50
C ASP A 68 16.78 -3.34 -14.34
N GLU A 69 15.74 -4.08 -14.73
CA GLU A 69 14.59 -3.53 -15.46
C GLU A 69 13.86 -2.45 -14.64
N ILE A 70 13.66 -2.67 -13.34
CA ILE A 70 13.04 -1.69 -12.43
C ILE A 70 13.92 -0.45 -12.27
N LEU A 71 15.23 -0.64 -12.10
CA LEU A 71 16.17 0.49 -12.03
C LEU A 71 16.20 1.29 -13.31
N ASP A 72 16.13 0.63 -14.47
CA ASP A 72 16.12 1.31 -15.77
C ASP A 72 14.84 2.10 -15.97
N GLU A 73 13.69 1.57 -15.54
CA GLU A 73 12.41 2.30 -15.55
C GLU A 73 12.51 3.58 -14.70
N ILE A 74 13.05 3.48 -13.48
CA ILE A 74 13.26 4.62 -12.58
C ILE A 74 14.25 5.64 -13.19
N LYS A 75 15.36 5.18 -13.79
CA LYS A 75 16.41 6.05 -14.37
C LYS A 75 15.98 6.71 -15.67
N HIS A 76 15.07 6.12 -16.44
CA HIS A 76 14.56 6.72 -17.69
C HIS A 76 13.70 7.96 -17.42
N HIS A 77 13.18 8.10 -16.21
CA HIS A 77 12.43 9.25 -15.75
C HIS A 77 13.37 10.39 -15.27
N LYS A 78 14.21 10.93 -16.17
CA LYS A 78 15.26 11.93 -15.89
C LYS A 78 14.77 13.35 -15.50
N ASN A 79 13.47 13.61 -15.50
CA ASN A 79 12.90 14.97 -15.37
C ASN A 79 12.18 15.25 -14.05
N TYR A 80 12.31 14.38 -13.05
CA TYR A 80 11.62 14.59 -11.78
C TYR A 80 12.58 15.10 -10.70
N ALA A 81 12.14 16.14 -9.98
CA ALA A 81 12.84 16.71 -8.83
C ALA A 81 12.31 16.15 -7.49
N GLY A 82 11.27 15.31 -7.54
CA GLY A 82 10.59 14.75 -6.38
C GLY A 82 11.16 13.41 -5.92
N LYS A 83 10.44 12.80 -4.98
CA LYS A 83 10.79 11.55 -4.30
C LYS A 83 10.36 10.35 -5.15
N ASN A 84 11.19 9.31 -5.23
CA ASN A 84 10.86 8.11 -6.00
C ASN A 84 9.90 7.19 -5.23
N PHE A 85 8.85 6.71 -5.89
CA PHE A 85 7.92 5.73 -5.35
C PHE A 85 7.86 4.49 -6.23
N ILE A 86 7.86 3.33 -5.59
CA ILE A 86 7.61 2.03 -6.22
C ILE A 86 6.27 1.51 -5.71
N LEU A 87 5.37 1.25 -6.63
CA LEU A 87 4.04 0.73 -6.37
C LEU A 87 3.98 -0.72 -6.81
N MET A 88 3.44 -1.61 -5.99
CA MET A 88 3.46 -3.05 -6.22
C MET A 88 2.03 -3.58 -6.10
N ASP A 89 1.51 -4.17 -7.17
CA ASP A 89 0.15 -4.71 -7.19
C ASP A 89 0.15 -6.24 -7.09
N GLU A 90 -0.60 -6.77 -6.12
CA GLU A 90 -0.81 -8.19 -5.80
C GLU A 90 0.43 -8.93 -5.23
N GLU A 91 0.94 -8.46 -4.08
CA GLU A 91 2.12 -8.99 -3.39
C GLU A 91 1.90 -10.31 -2.63
N ASP A 92 0.76 -11.00 -2.77
CA ASP A 92 0.54 -12.28 -2.09
C ASP A 92 1.60 -13.36 -2.45
N LYS A 93 2.31 -13.13 -3.56
CA LYS A 93 3.40 -13.97 -4.08
C LYS A 93 4.79 -13.57 -3.57
N PHE A 94 4.93 -12.42 -2.92
CA PHE A 94 6.22 -11.79 -2.61
C PHE A 94 6.25 -11.39 -1.13
N TRP A 95 6.72 -12.30 -0.26
CA TRP A 95 6.81 -11.92 1.15
C TRP A 95 7.92 -12.62 1.92
N LEU A 96 9.10 -12.01 1.86
CA LEU A 96 10.08 -11.75 2.94
C LEU A 96 11.47 -11.52 2.34
N ASP A 97 11.79 -12.23 1.26
CA ASP A 97 13.03 -12.02 0.49
C ASP A 97 12.91 -10.84 -0.49
N ASP A 98 11.70 -10.52 -0.92
CA ASP A 98 11.41 -9.43 -1.85
C ASP A 98 11.55 -8.05 -1.19
N PHE A 99 11.35 -7.95 0.13
CA PHE A 99 11.61 -6.69 0.86
C PHE A 99 13.11 -6.40 1.01
N LYS A 100 13.97 -7.43 1.11
CA LYS A 100 15.42 -7.22 1.04
C LYS A 100 15.84 -6.70 -0.33
N PHE A 101 15.10 -7.10 -1.38
CA PHE A 101 15.30 -6.58 -2.72
C PHE A 101 14.93 -5.10 -2.82
N LEU A 102 13.87 -4.65 -2.15
CA LEU A 102 13.53 -3.22 -2.07
C LEU A 102 14.64 -2.42 -1.39
N ASP A 103 15.18 -2.91 -0.27
CA ASP A 103 16.29 -2.25 0.43
C ASP A 103 17.53 -2.14 -0.49
N LYS A 104 17.82 -3.16 -1.31
CA LYS A 104 18.90 -3.09 -2.34
C LYS A 104 18.65 -2.02 -3.40
N ILE A 105 17.40 -1.77 -3.79
CA ILE A 105 17.07 -0.72 -4.77
C ILE A 105 17.35 0.66 -4.15
N ALA A 106 16.94 0.89 -2.91
CA ALA A 106 17.20 2.13 -2.19
C ALA A 106 18.71 2.39 -2.05
N ASP A 107 19.48 1.36 -1.67
CA ASP A 107 20.93 1.44 -1.53
C ASP A 107 21.62 1.78 -2.87
N LYS A 108 21.25 1.12 -3.98
CA LYS A 108 21.86 1.39 -5.29
C LYS A 108 21.49 2.77 -5.85
N LEU A 109 20.30 3.28 -5.55
CA LEU A 109 19.87 4.60 -5.97
C LEU A 109 20.37 5.72 -5.05
N GLN A 110 20.96 5.39 -3.90
CA GLN A 110 21.38 6.35 -2.87
C GLN A 110 20.26 7.36 -2.54
N SER A 111 19.02 6.88 -2.49
CA SER A 111 17.82 7.71 -2.41
C SER A 111 16.78 7.04 -1.52
N ASP A 112 16.06 7.85 -0.73
CA ASP A 112 14.92 7.38 0.03
C ASP A 112 13.74 7.09 -0.92
N ILE A 113 13.40 5.81 -1.07
CA ILE A 113 12.32 5.35 -1.94
C ILE A 113 11.09 5.04 -1.08
N GLY A 114 9.94 5.60 -1.48
CA GLY A 114 8.65 5.21 -0.90
C GLY A 114 8.11 3.95 -1.57
N TYR A 115 7.47 3.08 -0.80
CA TYR A 115 6.90 1.83 -1.31
C TYR A 115 5.42 1.76 -1.00
N VAL A 116 4.61 1.41 -2.00
CA VAL A 116 3.16 1.18 -1.82
C VAL A 116 2.81 -0.17 -2.40
N ALA A 117 2.47 -1.13 -1.55
CA ALA A 117 2.11 -2.48 -1.96
C ALA A 117 0.61 -2.72 -1.85
N THR A 118 0.07 -3.69 -2.57
CA THR A 118 -1.27 -4.24 -2.31
C THR A 118 -1.17 -5.70 -1.87
N MET A 119 -2.02 -6.09 -0.93
CA MET A 119 -2.13 -7.44 -0.42
C MET A 119 -3.60 -7.86 -0.40
N GLN A 120 -3.87 -9.08 -0.84
CA GLN A 120 -5.19 -9.69 -0.67
C GLN A 120 -5.33 -10.28 0.73
N ALA A 121 -6.40 -9.87 1.40
CA ALA A 121 -6.91 -10.59 2.55
C ALA A 121 -7.97 -11.60 2.11
N GLY A 122 -8.13 -12.69 2.87
CA GLY A 122 -9.30 -13.55 2.76
C GLY A 122 -10.61 -12.77 2.97
N ARG A 123 -11.75 -13.39 2.64
CA ARG A 123 -13.06 -12.75 2.84
C ARG A 123 -13.35 -12.57 4.33
N GLY A 124 -13.83 -11.38 4.70
CA GLY A 124 -14.22 -11.01 6.06
C GLY A 124 -13.11 -10.31 6.86
N MET A 125 -13.52 -9.49 7.82
CA MET A 125 -12.61 -8.65 8.59
C MET A 125 -11.62 -9.40 9.46
N LYS A 126 -12.09 -10.49 10.08
CA LYS A 126 -11.23 -11.40 10.83
C LYS A 126 -10.07 -11.92 9.96
N LYS A 127 -10.30 -12.12 8.65
CA LYS A 127 -9.25 -12.52 7.72
C LYS A 127 -8.26 -11.39 7.41
N ILE A 128 -8.71 -10.14 7.36
CA ILE A 128 -7.80 -8.98 7.21
C ILE A 128 -6.88 -8.88 8.43
N GLN A 129 -7.43 -8.95 9.64
CA GLN A 129 -6.64 -8.87 10.87
C GLN A 129 -5.67 -10.06 11.01
N GLU A 130 -6.15 -11.29 10.77
CA GLU A 130 -5.32 -12.50 10.77
C GLU A 130 -4.15 -12.37 9.80
N VAL A 131 -4.40 -11.95 8.54
CA VAL A 131 -3.33 -11.80 7.55
C VAL A 131 -2.32 -10.73 7.94
N ILE A 132 -2.75 -9.60 8.50
CA ILE A 132 -1.85 -8.54 8.98
C ILE A 132 -0.91 -9.08 10.07
N ALA A 133 -1.46 -9.85 11.01
CA ALA A 133 -0.72 -10.44 12.12
C ALA A 133 0.20 -11.59 11.65
N ASP A 134 -0.33 -12.56 10.90
CA ASP A 134 0.38 -13.77 10.44
C ASP A 134 1.59 -13.41 9.58
N LYS A 135 1.48 -12.36 8.77
CA LYS A 135 2.54 -11.91 7.89
C LYS A 135 3.42 -10.84 8.50
N ASN A 136 3.16 -10.47 9.77
CA ASN A 136 3.91 -9.49 10.52
C ASN A 136 4.11 -8.17 9.74
N VAL A 137 3.03 -7.71 9.10
CA VAL A 137 3.01 -6.51 8.23
C VAL A 137 3.69 -5.33 8.92
N THR A 138 3.46 -5.16 10.20
CA THR A 138 3.79 -3.95 10.93
C THR A 138 5.26 -3.86 11.28
N LYS A 139 5.98 -4.99 11.19
CA LYS A 139 7.44 -5.01 11.16
C LYS A 139 8.00 -4.24 9.96
N TYR A 140 7.38 -4.35 8.79
CA TYR A 140 7.92 -3.88 7.51
C TYR A 140 7.28 -2.58 6.99
N PHE A 141 6.03 -2.34 7.36
CA PHE A 141 5.24 -1.21 6.86
C PHE A 141 4.98 -0.18 7.96
N SER A 142 5.14 1.10 7.62
CA SER A 142 4.86 2.24 8.50
C SER A 142 3.39 2.65 8.47
N LYS A 143 2.65 2.27 7.41
CA LYS A 143 1.21 2.50 7.27
C LYS A 143 0.50 1.30 6.67
N ILE A 144 -0.70 1.05 7.17
CA ILE A 144 -1.64 0.07 6.64
C ILE A 144 -2.90 0.80 6.19
N ILE A 145 -3.28 0.60 4.94
CA ILE A 145 -4.52 1.12 4.39
C ILE A 145 -5.47 -0.06 4.20
N VAL A 146 -6.53 -0.13 4.99
CA VAL A 146 -7.57 -1.13 4.81
C VAL A 146 -8.63 -0.58 3.88
N VAL A 147 -8.85 -1.25 2.74
CA VAL A 147 -9.87 -0.88 1.75
C VAL A 147 -11.03 -1.86 1.74
N GLY A 148 -12.22 -1.35 1.45
CA GLY A 148 -13.35 -2.20 1.10
C GLY A 148 -14.40 -1.51 0.25
N TYR A 149 -15.20 -2.37 -0.37
CA TYR A 149 -16.23 -1.98 -1.33
C TYR A 149 -17.54 -2.67 -0.94
N PRO A 150 -18.33 -2.06 -0.04
CA PRO A 150 -19.61 -2.62 0.36
C PRO A 150 -20.63 -2.47 -0.78
N ARG A 151 -21.57 -3.42 -0.89
CA ARG A 151 -22.49 -3.56 -2.03
C ARG A 151 -23.34 -2.32 -2.36
N ARG A 152 -23.51 -1.39 -1.41
CA ARG A 152 -24.44 -0.24 -1.51
C ARG A 152 -23.79 1.13 -1.34
N SER A 153 -22.50 1.23 -1.05
CA SER A 153 -21.83 2.53 -0.87
C SER A 153 -20.68 2.74 -1.84
N LYS A 154 -20.26 4.00 -1.96
CA LYS A 154 -18.95 4.33 -2.52
C LYS A 154 -17.89 3.60 -1.67
N GLY A 155 -16.83 3.08 -2.31
CA GLY A 155 -15.74 2.43 -1.61
C GLY A 155 -15.19 3.28 -0.46
N TYR A 156 -14.68 2.63 0.57
CA TYR A 156 -14.10 3.28 1.74
C TYR A 156 -12.65 2.83 1.93
N PHE A 157 -11.89 3.63 2.68
CA PHE A 157 -10.62 3.18 3.26
C PHE A 157 -10.49 3.65 4.70
N ILE A 158 -9.63 2.96 5.44
CA ILE A 158 -9.11 3.39 6.73
C ILE A 158 -7.59 3.37 6.65
N VAL A 159 -6.95 4.39 7.21
CA VAL A 159 -5.50 4.44 7.38
C VAL A 159 -5.18 4.14 8.84
N ILE A 160 -4.29 3.19 9.06
CA ILE A 160 -3.74 2.83 10.36
C ILE A 160 -2.24 3.14 10.30
N ASP A 161 -1.80 4.17 11.02
CA ASP A 161 -0.38 4.42 11.22
C ASP A 161 0.22 3.36 12.15
N LYS A 162 1.45 2.91 11.89
CA LYS A 162 2.15 1.92 12.72
C LYS A 162 2.23 2.32 14.20
N LYS A 163 2.38 3.61 14.48
CA LYS A 163 2.40 4.14 15.86
C LYS A 163 1.07 3.91 16.61
N ASP A 164 -0.04 3.78 15.89
CA ASP A 164 -1.39 3.72 16.43
C ASP A 164 -2.00 2.30 16.33
N GLU A 165 -1.30 1.34 15.72
CA GLU A 165 -1.78 -0.02 15.46
C GLU A 165 -2.34 -0.71 16.72
N ASN A 166 -1.59 -0.67 17.83
CA ASN A 166 -1.98 -1.31 19.08
C ASN A 166 -3.18 -0.64 19.77
N THR A 167 -3.56 0.56 19.31
CA THR A 167 -4.71 1.31 19.82
C THR A 167 -5.91 1.27 18.88
N PHE A 168 -5.75 0.72 17.67
CA PHE A 168 -6.81 0.59 16.70
C PHE A 168 -7.87 -0.41 17.17
N ASN A 169 -9.13 0.01 17.18
CA ASN A 169 -10.22 -0.80 17.72
C ASN A 169 -10.86 -1.66 16.62
N TRP A 170 -10.24 -2.80 16.34
CA TRP A 170 -10.71 -3.78 15.35
C TRP A 170 -12.19 -4.15 15.53
N SER A 171 -12.64 -4.37 16.77
CA SER A 171 -14.03 -4.73 17.05
C SER A 171 -15.02 -3.58 16.78
N HIS A 172 -14.61 -2.33 16.95
CA HIS A 172 -15.43 -1.18 16.57
C HIS A 172 -15.55 -1.07 15.05
N PHE A 173 -14.43 -1.22 14.35
CA PHE A 173 -14.40 -1.20 12.89
C PHE A 173 -15.26 -2.32 12.27
N GLU A 174 -15.21 -3.53 12.80
CA GLU A 174 -16.06 -4.66 12.38
C GLU A 174 -17.56 -4.35 12.48
N ARG A 175 -17.98 -3.64 13.53
CA ARG A 175 -19.38 -3.22 13.70
C ARG A 175 -19.76 -2.17 12.66
N LEU A 176 -18.88 -1.20 12.39
CA LEU A 176 -19.11 -0.18 11.36
C LEU A 176 -19.19 -0.81 9.96
N GLN A 177 -18.30 -1.75 9.65
CA GLN A 177 -18.33 -2.55 8.41
C GLN A 177 -19.66 -3.25 8.23
N SER A 178 -20.09 -4.00 9.24
CA SER A 178 -21.32 -4.78 9.18
C SER A 178 -22.51 -3.89 8.79
N ASN A 179 -22.62 -2.68 9.36
CA ASN A 179 -23.67 -1.72 9.02
C ASN A 179 -23.63 -1.21 7.57
N LEU A 180 -22.50 -1.31 6.86
CA LEU A 180 -22.37 -0.91 5.45
C LEU A 180 -22.75 -2.03 4.47
N TYR A 181 -22.67 -3.29 4.90
CA TYR A 181 -22.97 -4.46 4.07
C TYR A 181 -24.42 -4.96 4.17
N TYR A 182 -25.14 -4.60 5.25
CA TYR A 182 -26.55 -4.92 5.49
C TYR A 182 -27.46 -3.71 5.16
#